data_AF-A0A9D6N0K4-F1
#
_entry.id   AF-A0A9D6N0K4-F1
#
_cell.length_a   1.000
_cell.length_b   1.000
_cell.length_c   1.000
_cell.angle_alpha   90.00
_cell.angle_beta   90.00
_cell.angle_gamma   90.00
#
_symmetry.space_group_name_H-M   'P 1'
#
loop_
_entity.id
_entity.type
_entity.pdbx_description
1 polymer ?
#
loop_
_entity_poly.entity_id
_entity_poly.type
_entity_poly.pdbx_seq_one_letter_code
_entity_poly.pdbx_strand_id
1 'polypeptide(L)'
;MEQCALSARDAGVFADFHVVADAPISHCQCYRAQENPAADGLEALVYLKGGFSRLHQDYAVWIAPETRFLRPPHDLLSLLRASPIHVPLRAASRRPSDERGDDDGPRFEAAMRKGGVRNAIHQAAPAICIIRMSAMDAVFRLACEFAAVARASGLTPSLSNTLAYVMQMLCANPDKHRVQASPNIWLPVRDAWNLTPARRVGRRDLILGFDPSGYMEGDPALVSTLCYETTP
;
A
#
# COMPACT_ATOMS: atom_id res chain seq x y z
N MET A 1 2.53 12.06 7.76
CA MET A 1 2.30 12.62 6.42
C MET A 1 3.44 13.49 5.95
N GLU A 2 3.66 14.70 6.48
CA GLU A 2 4.76 15.57 6.03
C GLU A 2 6.14 14.89 6.11
N GLN A 3 6.43 14.19 7.22
CA GLN A 3 7.67 13.39 7.35
C GLN A 3 7.82 12.30 6.28
N CYS A 4 6.72 11.72 5.80
CA CYS A 4 6.74 10.69 4.77
C CYS A 4 7.18 11.30 3.44
N ALA A 5 6.50 12.38 3.02
CA ALA A 5 6.84 13.14 1.83
C ALA A 5 8.27 13.70 1.87
N LEU A 6 8.67 14.31 2.99
CA LEU A 6 10.04 14.82 3.18
C LEU A 6 11.08 13.70 3.04
N SER A 7 10.91 12.57 3.75
CA SER A 7 11.86 11.46 3.62
C SER A 7 11.91 10.88 2.20
N ALA A 8 10.79 10.92 1.47
CA ALA A 8 10.75 10.50 0.08
C ALA A 8 11.57 11.43 -0.82
N ARG A 9 11.45 12.74 -0.62
CA ARG A 9 12.25 13.76 -1.32
C ARG A 9 13.73 13.58 -1.01
N ASP A 10 14.09 13.40 0.26
CA ASP A 10 15.47 13.12 0.70
C ASP A 10 16.04 11.85 0.07
N ALA A 11 15.17 10.86 -0.16
CA ALA A 11 15.50 9.62 -0.85
C ALA A 11 15.45 9.72 -2.38
N GLY A 12 15.25 10.90 -2.97
CA GLY A 12 15.28 11.11 -4.43
C GLY A 12 13.96 10.81 -5.16
N VAL A 13 12.82 10.77 -4.47
CA VAL A 13 11.49 10.69 -5.10
C VAL A 13 11.04 12.08 -5.50
N PHE A 14 11.02 12.38 -6.80
CA PHE A 14 10.68 13.71 -7.31
C PHE A 14 9.24 13.83 -7.85
N ALA A 15 8.50 12.74 -7.91
CA ALA A 15 7.09 12.74 -8.31
C ALA A 15 6.19 13.60 -7.42
N ASP A 16 5.06 14.05 -7.95
CA ASP A 16 4.05 14.77 -7.19
C ASP A 16 3.33 13.83 -6.21
N PHE A 17 3.21 14.30 -4.97
CA PHE A 17 2.52 13.57 -3.91
C PHE A 17 1.05 13.99 -3.90
N HIS A 18 0.16 13.06 -4.24
CA HIS A 18 -1.27 13.25 -4.06
C HIS A 18 -1.64 12.81 -2.63
N VAL A 19 -2.42 13.62 -1.91
CA VAL A 19 -2.67 13.36 -0.49
C VAL A 19 -4.11 13.60 -0.16
N VAL A 20 -4.76 12.67 0.53
CA VAL A 20 -6.09 12.90 1.06
C VAL A 20 -5.94 13.41 2.48
N ALA A 21 -6.26 14.69 2.71
CA ALA A 21 -6.00 15.38 3.96
C ALA A 21 -7.05 16.45 4.26
N ASP A 22 -7.29 16.70 5.55
CA ASP A 22 -8.17 17.78 6.01
C ASP A 22 -7.52 19.17 5.93
N ALA A 23 -6.19 19.21 5.77
CA ALA A 23 -5.41 20.43 5.67
C ALA A 23 -4.34 20.27 4.57
N PRO A 24 -3.95 21.37 3.90
CA PRO A 24 -2.85 21.36 2.94
C PRO A 24 -1.54 20.88 3.57
N ILE A 25 -0.73 20.19 2.76
CA ILE A 25 0.63 19.78 3.09
C ILE A 25 1.56 20.37 2.04
N SER A 26 2.66 20.97 2.50
CA SER A 26 3.67 21.56 1.62
C SER A 26 4.20 20.53 0.61
N HIS A 27 4.39 20.97 -0.63
CA HIS A 27 4.93 20.16 -1.74
C HIS A 27 4.07 18.94 -2.14
N CYS A 28 2.78 18.98 -1.80
CA CYS A 28 1.82 17.92 -2.06
C CYS A 28 0.53 18.48 -2.70
N GLN A 29 -0.02 17.76 -3.68
CA GLN A 29 -1.37 17.99 -4.20
C GLN A 29 -2.39 17.39 -3.24
N CYS A 30 -3.07 18.24 -2.48
CA CYS A 30 -4.00 17.80 -1.43
C CYS A 30 -5.45 17.77 -1.91
N TYR A 31 -6.14 16.68 -1.58
CA TYR A 31 -7.57 16.47 -1.79
C TYR A 31 -8.25 16.38 -0.44
N ARG A 32 -9.40 17.02 -0.31
CA ARG A 32 -10.16 16.96 0.94
C ARG A 32 -10.67 15.55 1.16
N ALA A 33 -10.42 15.00 2.34
CA ALA A 33 -11.09 13.79 2.79
C ALA A 33 -12.60 14.04 2.77
N GLN A 34 -13.36 13.20 2.08
CA GLN A 34 -14.81 13.25 2.16
C GLN A 34 -15.21 12.50 3.43
N GLU A 35 -16.15 13.04 4.19
CA GLU A 35 -16.74 12.26 5.29
C GLU A 35 -17.38 11.01 4.69
N ASN A 36 -16.74 9.86 4.89
CA ASN A 36 -17.27 8.58 4.48
C ASN A 36 -17.83 7.89 5.72
N PRO A 37 -19.17 7.83 5.88
CA PRO A 37 -19.78 7.24 7.07
C PRO A 37 -19.54 5.74 7.19
N ALA A 38 -19.04 5.08 6.13
CA ALA A 38 -18.67 3.66 6.14
C ALA A 38 -17.17 3.49 6.49
N ALA A 39 -16.83 3.69 7.76
CA ALA A 39 -15.47 3.59 8.29
C ALA A 39 -14.97 2.14 8.48
N ASP A 40 -15.26 1.28 7.51
CA ASP A 40 -15.04 -0.17 7.62
C ASP A 40 -13.64 -0.60 7.14
N GLY A 41 -12.66 0.28 7.20
CA GLY A 41 -11.29 0.03 6.74
C GLY A 41 -11.12 -0.07 5.21
N LEU A 42 -12.19 0.13 4.43
CA LEU A 42 -12.15 0.21 2.96
C LEU A 42 -12.06 1.65 2.42
N GLU A 43 -12.04 2.64 3.31
CA GLU A 43 -12.05 4.07 2.97
C GLU A 43 -10.93 4.40 1.97
N ALA A 44 -9.71 3.91 2.22
CA ALA A 44 -8.57 4.09 1.32
C ALA A 44 -8.85 3.58 -0.11
N LEU A 45 -9.55 2.45 -0.26
CA LEU A 45 -9.92 1.91 -1.58
C LEU A 45 -11.03 2.74 -2.25
N VAL A 46 -11.96 3.31 -1.48
CA VAL A 46 -12.97 4.25 -2.00
C VAL A 46 -12.28 5.51 -2.53
N TYR A 47 -11.32 6.06 -1.78
CA TYR A 47 -10.54 7.22 -2.23
C TYR A 47 -9.71 6.92 -3.47
N LEU A 48 -9.04 5.77 -3.50
CA LEU A 48 -8.31 5.30 -4.68
C LEU A 48 -9.23 5.21 -5.90
N LYS A 49 -10.41 4.60 -5.76
CA LYS A 49 -11.35 4.47 -6.87
C LYS A 49 -11.94 5.81 -7.32
N GLY A 50 -12.42 6.63 -6.39
CA GLY A 50 -13.16 7.87 -6.68
C GLY A 50 -12.27 9.07 -7.03
N GLY A 51 -11.16 9.24 -6.30
CA GLY A 51 -10.24 10.34 -6.47
C GLY A 51 -9.26 10.13 -7.62
N PHE A 52 -8.66 8.93 -7.70
CA PHE A 52 -7.52 8.69 -8.60
C PHE A 52 -7.93 8.22 -10.00
N SER A 53 -9.16 7.78 -10.20
CA SER A 53 -9.69 7.51 -11.56
C SER A 53 -9.64 8.74 -12.47
N ARG A 54 -9.53 9.95 -11.91
CA ARG A 54 -9.45 11.22 -12.64
C ARG A 54 -8.03 11.63 -13.05
N LEU A 55 -6.99 10.97 -12.53
CA LEU A 55 -5.60 11.39 -12.73
C LEU A 55 -4.96 10.83 -14.01
N HIS A 56 -5.71 10.05 -14.81
CA HIS A 56 -5.25 9.46 -16.08
C HIS A 56 -3.90 8.71 -15.99
N GLN A 57 -3.59 8.14 -14.83
CA GLN A 57 -2.38 7.36 -14.59
C GLN A 57 -2.60 5.87 -14.90
N ASP A 58 -1.55 5.16 -15.32
CA ASP A 58 -1.60 3.71 -15.50
C ASP A 58 -1.50 2.95 -14.18
N TYR A 59 -0.85 3.55 -13.18
CA TYR A 59 -0.57 2.93 -11.89
C TYR A 59 -0.91 3.89 -10.73
N ALA A 60 -1.39 3.32 -9.62
CA ALA A 60 -1.47 3.99 -8.33
C ALA A 60 -0.54 3.31 -7.33
N VAL A 61 0.25 4.10 -6.60
CA VAL A 61 1.14 3.63 -5.53
C VAL A 61 0.66 4.21 -4.21
N TRP A 62 -0.14 3.46 -3.48
CA TRP A 62 -0.57 3.87 -2.15
C TRP A 62 0.54 3.62 -1.12
N ILE A 63 0.79 4.60 -0.24
CA ILE A 63 1.85 4.55 0.76
C ILE A 63 1.32 4.97 2.12
N ALA A 64 1.45 4.12 3.13
CA ALA A 64 1.00 4.47 4.47
C ALA A 64 1.76 5.72 4.99
N PRO A 65 1.09 6.64 5.69
CA PRO A 65 1.65 7.93 6.10
C PRO A 65 2.79 7.84 7.12
N GLU A 66 2.96 6.69 7.77
CA GLU A 66 4.06 6.34 8.66
C GLU A 66 5.26 5.71 7.94
N THR A 67 5.20 5.56 6.61
CA THR A 67 6.32 5.06 5.83
C THR A 67 7.45 6.08 5.82
N ARG A 68 8.69 5.62 6.03
CA ARG A 68 9.90 6.41 5.77
C ARG A 68 10.69 5.78 4.64
N PHE A 69 11.20 6.64 3.78
CA PHE A 69 12.07 6.25 2.68
C PHE A 69 13.51 6.33 3.17
N LEU A 70 14.24 5.23 3.08
CA LEU A 70 15.66 5.17 3.45
C LEU A 70 16.58 5.19 2.23
N ARG A 71 16.01 5.00 1.03
CA ARG A 71 16.72 4.89 -0.24
C ARG A 71 15.76 5.14 -1.41
N PRO A 72 16.29 5.52 -2.59
CA PRO A 72 15.48 5.70 -3.78
C PRO A 72 14.67 4.45 -4.17
N PRO A 73 13.50 4.62 -4.81
CA PRO A 73 12.83 3.51 -5.47
C PRO A 73 13.65 3.13 -6.69
N HIS A 74 14.13 1.88 -6.72
CA HIS A 74 14.56 1.31 -7.98
C HIS A 74 13.52 0.28 -8.43
N ASP A 75 12.97 0.50 -9.62
CA ASP A 75 12.09 -0.45 -10.32
C ASP A 75 10.92 -0.99 -9.48
N LEU A 76 10.08 -0.08 -8.97
CA LEU A 76 8.88 -0.46 -8.19
C LEU A 76 7.93 -1.35 -9.00
N LEU A 77 7.85 -1.17 -10.32
CA LEU A 77 6.94 -1.93 -11.15
C LEU A 77 7.34 -3.40 -11.28
N SER A 78 8.63 -3.74 -11.15
CA SER A 78 9.06 -5.16 -11.10
C SER A 78 8.42 -5.95 -9.96
N LEU A 79 8.00 -5.27 -8.89
CA LEU A 79 7.33 -5.87 -7.73
C LEU A 79 5.96 -6.46 -8.10
N LEU A 80 5.33 -5.99 -9.18
CA LEU A 80 4.07 -6.54 -9.65
C LEU A 80 4.20 -8.00 -10.09
N ARG A 81 5.38 -8.47 -10.56
CA ARG A 81 5.60 -9.89 -10.93
C ARG A 81 4.49 -10.47 -11.84
N ALA A 82 4.00 -9.66 -12.78
CA ALA A 82 2.85 -9.91 -13.67
C ALA A 82 1.44 -9.92 -13.01
N SER A 83 1.35 -9.71 -11.69
CA SER A 83 0.10 -9.41 -10.99
C SER A 83 -0.38 -7.98 -11.32
N PRO A 84 -1.70 -7.73 -11.35
CA PRO A 84 -2.23 -6.37 -11.50
C PRO A 84 -2.12 -5.52 -10.21
N ILE A 85 -1.83 -6.15 -9.08
CA ILE A 85 -1.65 -5.52 -7.77
C ILE A 85 -0.40 -6.08 -7.10
N HIS A 86 0.32 -5.26 -6.34
CA HIS A 86 1.35 -5.68 -5.42
C HIS A 86 1.05 -5.13 -4.03
N VAL A 87 0.94 -6.01 -3.05
CA VAL A 87 0.96 -5.68 -1.63
C VAL A 87 1.94 -6.65 -0.97
N PRO A 88 2.91 -6.17 -0.16
CA PRO A 88 3.86 -7.04 0.47
C PRO A 88 3.16 -8.03 1.41
N LEU A 89 3.48 -9.31 1.23
CA LEU A 89 2.89 -10.39 2.02
C LEU A 89 3.85 -10.88 3.10
N ARG A 90 3.31 -11.19 4.27
CA ARG A 90 3.98 -11.91 5.34
C ARG A 90 3.52 -13.36 5.32
N ALA A 91 4.40 -14.27 5.68
CA ALA A 91 4.00 -15.65 5.93
C ALA A 91 2.92 -15.68 7.03
N ALA A 92 1.94 -16.59 6.93
CA ALA A 92 1.05 -16.87 8.05
C ALA A 92 1.91 -17.12 9.30
N SER A 93 1.71 -16.29 10.32
CA SER A 93 2.26 -16.59 11.63
C SER A 93 1.58 -17.86 12.13
N ARG A 94 2.28 -18.99 12.10
CA ARG A 94 1.86 -20.20 12.82
C ARG A 94 1.91 -20.02 14.35
N ARG A 95 2.35 -18.87 14.85
CA ARG A 95 2.40 -18.64 16.30
C ARG A 95 0.99 -18.27 16.78
N PRO A 96 0.46 -18.99 17.79
CA PRO A 96 -0.62 -18.45 18.62
C PRO A 96 -0.16 -17.07 19.09
N SER A 97 -0.99 -16.05 18.92
CA SER A 97 -0.66 -14.71 19.40
C SER A 97 -0.75 -14.69 20.92
N ASP A 98 0.32 -15.06 21.61
CA ASP A 98 0.37 -15.04 23.08
C ASP A 98 0.36 -13.62 23.68
N GLU A 99 0.22 -12.54 22.91
CA GLU A 99 0.37 -11.19 23.47
C GLU A 99 -0.73 -10.15 23.19
N ARG A 100 -1.78 -10.41 22.39
CA ARG A 100 -2.97 -9.53 22.34
C ARG A 100 -4.22 -10.33 22.04
N GLY A 101 -5.14 -10.40 23.01
CA GLY A 101 -6.33 -11.24 23.03
C GLY A 101 -7.46 -10.90 22.05
N ASP A 102 -7.15 -10.71 20.76
CA ASP A 102 -8.12 -10.75 19.66
C ASP A 102 -7.58 -11.71 18.58
N ASP A 103 -7.67 -13.03 18.85
CA ASP A 103 -7.25 -14.10 17.94
C ASP A 103 -8.28 -14.34 16.82
N ASP A 104 -8.66 -13.26 16.12
CA ASP A 104 -9.49 -13.37 14.93
C ASP A 104 -8.70 -13.90 13.72
N GLY A 105 -7.39 -14.13 13.85
CA GLY A 105 -6.52 -14.64 12.79
C GLY A 105 -7.08 -15.89 12.11
N PRO A 106 -7.28 -17.01 12.84
CA PRO A 106 -7.89 -18.22 12.30
C PRO A 106 -9.28 -17.99 11.68
N ARG A 107 -10.09 -17.09 12.27
CA ARG A 107 -11.42 -16.75 11.73
C ARG A 107 -11.33 -16.00 10.41
N PHE A 108 -10.38 -15.08 10.26
CA PHE A 108 -10.10 -14.41 9.00
C PHE A 108 -9.53 -15.37 7.96
N GLU A 109 -8.66 -16.30 8.34
CA GLU A 109 -8.19 -17.35 7.42
C GLU A 109 -9.37 -18.19 6.91
N ALA A 110 -10.26 -18.61 7.80
CA ALA A 110 -11.48 -19.33 7.42
C ALA A 110 -12.37 -18.49 6.49
N ALA A 111 -12.52 -17.19 6.74
CA ALA A 111 -13.25 -16.28 5.86
C ALA A 111 -12.58 -16.14 4.48
N MET A 112 -11.26 -16.04 4.41
CA MET A 112 -10.51 -16.00 3.14
C MET A 112 -10.66 -17.30 2.36
N ARG A 113 -10.61 -18.46 3.04
CA ARG A 113 -10.90 -19.78 2.44
C ARG A 113 -12.32 -19.83 1.87
N LYS A 114 -13.30 -19.38 2.65
CA LYS A 114 -14.71 -19.29 2.22
C LYS A 114 -14.89 -18.35 1.02
N GLY A 115 -14.10 -17.27 0.95
CA GLY A 115 -14.04 -16.36 -0.19
C GLY A 115 -13.32 -16.93 -1.42
N GLY A 116 -12.69 -18.11 -1.31
CA GLY A 116 -12.09 -18.81 -2.45
C GLY A 116 -10.57 -18.83 -2.50
N VAL A 117 -9.87 -18.33 -1.48
CA VAL A 117 -8.40 -18.40 -1.41
C VAL A 117 -7.96 -19.87 -1.23
N ARG A 118 -7.22 -20.42 -2.21
CA ARG A 118 -6.82 -21.85 -2.23
C ARG A 118 -5.35 -22.10 -1.84
N ASN A 119 -4.48 -21.11 -1.98
CA ASN A 119 -3.07 -21.18 -1.60
C ASN A 119 -2.88 -21.06 -0.07
N ALA A 120 -1.62 -21.05 0.40
CA ALA A 120 -1.32 -20.73 1.79
C ALA A 120 -1.81 -19.31 2.11
N ILE A 121 -2.44 -19.10 3.27
CA ILE A 121 -2.92 -17.77 3.63
C ILE A 121 -1.74 -16.90 4.07
N HIS A 122 -1.67 -15.71 3.50
CA HIS A 122 -0.71 -14.69 3.88
C HIS A 122 -1.41 -13.47 4.48
N GLN A 123 -0.70 -12.74 5.32
CA GLN A 123 -1.12 -11.43 5.82
C GLN A 123 -0.48 -10.33 4.98
N ALA A 124 -1.17 -9.22 4.75
CA ALA A 124 -0.58 -8.07 4.08
C ALA A 124 0.15 -7.16 5.07
N ALA A 125 1.25 -6.56 4.62
CA ALA A 125 1.85 -5.37 5.19
C ALA A 125 1.51 -4.19 4.26
N PRO A 126 0.36 -3.52 4.45
CA PRO A 126 -0.24 -2.62 3.46
C PRO A 126 0.45 -1.26 3.36
N ALA A 127 1.66 -1.13 3.88
CA ALA A 127 2.36 0.14 3.91
C ALA A 127 2.78 0.65 2.54
N ILE A 128 2.89 -0.26 1.58
CA ILE A 128 2.97 0.04 0.16
C ILE A 128 1.98 -0.87 -0.58
N CYS A 129 1.25 -0.30 -1.53
CA CYS A 129 0.37 -1.03 -2.42
C CYS A 129 0.49 -0.42 -3.82
N ILE A 130 0.79 -1.23 -4.83
CA ILE A 130 0.87 -0.81 -6.23
C ILE A 130 -0.30 -1.44 -6.96
N ILE A 131 -1.10 -0.64 -7.67
CA ILE A 131 -2.28 -1.11 -8.38
C ILE A 131 -2.22 -0.61 -9.81
N ARG A 132 -2.40 -1.51 -10.79
CA ARG A 132 -2.72 -1.12 -12.17
C ARG A 132 -4.11 -0.52 -12.19
N MET A 133 -4.25 0.70 -12.73
CA MET A 133 -5.54 1.39 -12.74
C MET A 133 -6.60 0.63 -13.54
N SER A 134 -6.20 -0.08 -14.59
CA SER A 134 -7.08 -0.98 -15.35
C SER A 134 -7.66 -2.15 -14.51
N ALA A 135 -7.06 -2.47 -13.37
CA ALA A 135 -7.53 -3.51 -12.45
C ALA A 135 -8.21 -2.95 -11.18
N MET A 136 -8.32 -1.62 -11.05
CA MET A 136 -8.87 -0.98 -9.85
C MET A 136 -10.31 -1.45 -9.54
N ASP A 137 -11.15 -1.61 -10.56
CA ASP A 137 -12.52 -2.11 -10.37
C ASP A 137 -12.56 -3.55 -9.84
N ALA A 138 -11.67 -4.42 -10.33
CA ALA A 138 -11.55 -5.79 -9.84
C ALA A 138 -11.04 -5.83 -8.40
N VAL A 139 -10.03 -5.01 -8.07
CA VAL A 139 -9.50 -4.83 -6.71
C VAL A 139 -10.61 -4.39 -5.75
N PHE A 140 -11.37 -3.36 -6.12
CA PHE A 140 -12.44 -2.82 -5.31
C PHE A 140 -13.58 -3.83 -5.12
N ARG A 141 -14.01 -4.49 -6.19
CA ARG A 141 -15.05 -5.52 -6.13
C ARG A 141 -14.66 -6.67 -5.20
N LEU A 142 -13.47 -7.24 -5.36
CA LEU A 142 -12.97 -8.33 -4.51
C LEU A 142 -12.85 -7.90 -3.04
N ALA A 143 -12.43 -6.65 -2.80
CA ALA A 143 -12.38 -6.09 -1.46
C ALA A 143 -13.76 -6.04 -0.79
N CYS A 144 -14.78 -5.55 -1.50
CA CYS A 144 -16.17 -5.52 -1.03
C CYS A 144 -16.73 -6.94 -0.80
N GLU A 145 -16.46 -7.87 -1.72
CA GLU A 145 -16.89 -9.27 -1.60
C GLU A 145 -16.31 -9.92 -0.34
N PHE A 146 -15.01 -9.77 -0.10
CA PHE A 146 -14.40 -10.29 1.13
C PHE A 146 -14.95 -9.62 2.38
N ALA A 147 -15.15 -8.30 2.35
CA ALA A 147 -15.71 -7.60 3.49
C ALA A 147 -17.12 -8.11 3.85
N ALA A 148 -17.95 -8.40 2.84
CA ALA A 148 -19.26 -9.03 3.04
C ALA A 148 -19.14 -10.44 3.65
N VAL A 149 -18.21 -11.27 3.15
CA VAL A 149 -17.95 -12.61 3.71
C VAL A 149 -17.50 -12.54 5.17
N ALA A 150 -16.57 -11.65 5.50
CA ALA A 150 -16.06 -11.47 6.85
C ALA A 150 -17.18 -11.02 7.82
N ARG A 151 -17.99 -10.04 7.42
CA ARG A 151 -19.12 -9.53 8.23
C ARG A 151 -20.19 -10.59 8.47
N ALA A 152 -20.51 -11.39 7.46
CA ALA A 152 -21.42 -12.53 7.62
C ALA A 152 -20.91 -13.57 8.64
N SER A 153 -19.62 -13.53 8.97
CA SER A 153 -18.98 -14.34 10.01
C SER A 153 -18.72 -13.58 11.32
N GLY A 154 -19.31 -12.39 11.48
CA GLY A 154 -19.16 -11.55 12.66
C GLY A 154 -17.76 -10.95 12.82
N LEU A 155 -17.05 -10.73 11.72
CA LEU A 155 -15.70 -10.12 11.70
C LEU A 155 -15.77 -8.70 11.13
N THR A 156 -14.87 -7.83 11.62
CA THR A 156 -14.66 -6.49 11.06
C THR A 156 -13.35 -6.47 10.26
N PRO A 157 -13.40 -6.56 8.93
CA PRO A 157 -12.20 -6.65 8.11
C PRO A 157 -11.37 -5.37 8.20
N SER A 158 -10.05 -5.51 8.43
CA SER A 158 -9.12 -4.38 8.25
C SER A 158 -8.69 -4.23 6.79
N LEU A 159 -8.08 -3.09 6.46
CA LEU A 159 -7.44 -2.87 5.17
C LEU A 159 -6.37 -3.94 4.87
N SER A 160 -5.58 -4.33 5.88
CA SER A 160 -4.58 -5.40 5.74
C SER A 160 -5.23 -6.74 5.38
N ASN A 161 -6.30 -7.15 6.07
CA ASN A 161 -6.99 -8.42 5.75
C ASN A 161 -7.56 -8.38 4.33
N THR A 162 -8.13 -7.24 3.95
CA THR A 162 -8.76 -7.06 2.65
C THR A 162 -7.74 -7.08 1.52
N LEU A 163 -6.66 -6.33 1.63
CA LEU A 163 -5.60 -6.31 0.63
C LEU A 163 -4.88 -7.66 0.54
N ALA A 164 -4.71 -8.36 1.65
CA ALA A 164 -4.19 -9.72 1.64
C ALA A 164 -5.07 -10.66 0.81
N TYR A 165 -6.39 -10.56 0.96
CA TYR A 165 -7.35 -11.34 0.18
C TYR A 165 -7.26 -10.99 -1.31
N VAL A 166 -7.37 -9.71 -1.64
CA VAL A 166 -7.32 -9.25 -3.04
C VAL A 166 -6.03 -9.66 -3.72
N MET A 167 -4.88 -9.46 -3.06
CA MET A 167 -3.57 -9.86 -3.57
C MET A 167 -3.53 -11.36 -3.87
N GLN A 168 -4.01 -12.22 -2.97
CA GLN A 168 -4.00 -13.67 -3.13
C GLN A 168 -5.02 -14.20 -4.15
N MET A 169 -6.10 -13.45 -4.41
CA MET A 169 -7.07 -13.77 -5.46
C MET A 169 -6.59 -13.36 -6.86
N LEU A 170 -5.78 -12.31 -6.97
CA LEU A 170 -5.33 -11.75 -8.25
C LEU A 170 -3.93 -12.18 -8.68
N CYS A 171 -3.09 -12.68 -7.78
CA CYS A 171 -1.78 -13.22 -8.17
C CYS A 171 -1.81 -14.73 -8.40
N ALA A 172 -1.01 -15.16 -9.38
CA ALA A 172 -0.78 -16.59 -9.63
C ALA A 172 0.05 -17.25 -8.51
N ASN A 173 0.95 -16.50 -7.85
CA ASN A 173 1.85 -17.02 -6.82
C ASN A 173 2.12 -15.97 -5.72
N PRO A 174 1.45 -16.07 -4.55
CA PRO A 174 1.66 -15.14 -3.43
C PRO A 174 3.07 -15.14 -2.85
N ASP A 175 3.80 -16.26 -2.92
CA ASP A 175 5.15 -16.34 -2.35
C ASP A 175 6.11 -15.35 -3.03
N LYS A 176 5.87 -15.01 -4.31
CA LYS A 176 6.64 -13.99 -5.04
C LYS A 176 6.41 -12.56 -4.54
N HIS A 177 5.33 -12.33 -3.80
CA HIS A 177 4.97 -11.03 -3.22
C HIS A 177 5.35 -10.92 -1.75
N ARG A 178 6.05 -11.92 -1.21
CA ARG A 178 6.50 -11.88 0.17
C ARG A 178 7.54 -10.80 0.39
N VAL A 179 7.51 -10.19 1.56
CA VAL A 179 8.50 -9.18 1.99
C VAL A 179 9.93 -9.70 1.80
N GLN A 180 10.18 -10.98 2.11
CA GLN A 180 11.50 -11.59 1.93
C GLN A 180 11.95 -11.72 0.46
N ALA A 181 11.01 -11.78 -0.49
CA ALA A 181 11.33 -11.87 -1.91
C ALA A 181 11.70 -10.51 -2.51
N SER A 182 11.49 -9.42 -1.78
CA SER A 182 11.76 -8.05 -2.22
C SER A 182 12.41 -7.24 -1.08
N PRO A 183 13.62 -7.59 -0.63
CA PRO A 183 14.30 -6.91 0.48
C PRO A 183 14.60 -5.43 0.19
N ASN A 184 14.49 -5.04 -1.08
CA ASN A 184 14.70 -3.67 -1.54
C ASN A 184 13.46 -2.78 -1.41
N ILE A 185 12.29 -3.35 -1.08
CA ILE A 185 11.05 -2.60 -0.95
C ILE A 185 11.07 -1.69 0.29
N TRP A 186 10.38 -0.56 0.20
CA TRP A 186 10.16 0.29 1.36
C TRP A 186 9.22 -0.39 2.33
N LEU A 187 9.66 -0.48 3.58
CA LEU A 187 8.82 -0.90 4.68
C LEU A 187 8.72 0.28 5.65
N PRO A 188 7.56 0.45 6.30
CA PRO A 188 7.41 1.50 7.30
C PRO A 188 8.37 1.20 8.44
N VAL A 189 8.78 2.23 9.16
CA VAL A 189 9.76 2.11 10.26
C VAL A 189 9.30 1.08 11.30
N ARG A 190 8.00 0.88 11.49
CA ARG A 190 7.47 -0.16 12.39
C ARG A 190 7.80 -1.59 11.97
N ASP A 191 8.04 -1.82 10.69
CA ASP A 191 8.28 -3.14 10.12
C ASP A 191 9.77 -3.36 9.77
N ALA A 192 10.53 -2.27 9.61
CA ALA A 192 11.98 -2.31 9.47
C ALA A 192 12.69 -2.54 10.83
N TRP A 193 11.98 -2.37 11.95
CA TRP A 193 12.53 -2.47 13.29
C TRP A 193 11.71 -3.42 14.17
N ASN A 194 12.28 -4.57 14.52
CA ASN A 194 11.90 -5.33 15.71
C ASN A 194 12.22 -4.54 17.02
N LEU A 195 11.98 -3.23 17.10
CA LEU A 195 12.29 -2.42 18.28
C LEU A 195 11.30 -1.24 18.45
N THR A 196 10.49 -1.34 19.52
CA THR A 196 9.70 -0.29 20.23
C THR A 196 8.37 0.23 19.63
N PRO A 197 7.28 0.30 20.43
CA PRO A 197 5.97 0.74 19.97
C PRO A 197 5.82 2.27 20.02
N ALA A 198 5.51 2.89 18.88
CA ALA A 198 5.10 4.30 18.83
C ALA A 198 3.58 4.47 19.06
N ARG A 199 3.18 5.60 19.67
CA ARG A 199 1.79 6.00 19.95
C ARG A 199 0.99 6.28 18.65
N ARG A 200 -0.33 6.04 18.69
CA ARG A 200 -1.28 6.37 17.62
C ARG A 200 -1.50 7.89 17.55
N VAL A 201 -1.24 8.50 16.41
CA VAL A 201 -1.72 9.84 16.02
C VAL A 201 -2.76 9.62 14.91
N GLY A 202 -3.80 10.46 14.85
CA GLY A 202 -4.99 10.29 14.00
C GLY A 202 -4.70 9.88 12.54
N ARG A 203 -5.55 8.98 12.01
CA ARG A 203 -5.44 8.38 10.67
C ARG A 203 -5.50 9.44 9.59
N ARG A 204 -4.55 9.39 8.66
CA ARG A 204 -4.32 10.37 7.60
C ARG A 204 -3.59 9.65 6.46
N ASP A 205 -4.30 9.11 5.47
CA ASP A 205 -3.68 8.26 4.44
C ASP A 205 -2.98 9.07 3.33
N LEU A 206 -1.83 8.58 2.86
CA LEU A 206 -1.06 9.18 1.76
C LEU A 206 -1.19 8.28 0.53
N ILE A 207 -1.57 8.80 -0.65
CA ILE A 207 -1.71 8.00 -1.87
C ILE A 207 -0.86 8.60 -2.98
N LEU A 208 0.24 7.97 -3.37
CA LEU A 208 1.00 8.47 -4.53
C LEU A 208 0.30 8.06 -5.83
N GLY A 209 -0.17 9.05 -6.58
CA GLY A 209 -0.29 8.90 -8.02
C GLY A 209 1.11 9.07 -8.59
N PHE A 210 1.65 8.03 -9.22
CA PHE A 210 2.98 8.09 -9.81
C PHE A 210 2.90 7.58 -11.24
N ASP A 211 3.47 8.36 -12.17
CA ASP A 211 3.78 7.89 -13.51
C ASP A 211 5.22 7.31 -13.53
N PRO A 212 5.40 5.99 -13.46
CA PRO A 212 6.71 5.36 -13.55
C PRO A 212 7.38 5.50 -14.92
N SER A 213 6.66 5.90 -15.96
CA SER A 213 7.24 6.00 -17.32
C SER A 213 8.37 7.03 -17.39
N GLY A 214 8.28 8.12 -16.63
CA GLY A 214 9.32 9.17 -16.58
C GLY A 214 10.67 8.74 -15.97
N TYR A 215 10.74 7.57 -15.32
CA TYR A 215 11.99 7.04 -14.73
C TYR A 215 12.69 6.00 -15.63
N MET A 216 12.05 5.54 -16.71
CA MET A 216 12.53 4.43 -17.52
C MET A 216 13.18 4.85 -18.85
N GLU A 217 13.19 6.15 -19.19
CA GLU A 217 13.78 6.67 -20.43
C GLU A 217 15.13 7.41 -20.23
N GLY A 218 15.77 7.29 -19.06
CA GLY A 218 17.12 7.84 -18.82
C GLY A 218 18.23 6.82 -19.09
N ASP A 219 19.11 7.13 -20.04
CA ASP A 219 20.36 6.40 -20.37
C ASP A 219 21.15 5.97 -19.11
N PRO A 220 21.48 4.68 -18.92
CA PRO A 220 22.12 4.16 -17.71
C PRO A 220 23.56 4.67 -17.48
N ALA A 221 24.14 5.45 -18.41
CA ALA A 221 25.47 6.04 -18.28
C ALA A 221 25.48 7.48 -17.71
N LEU A 222 24.33 8.09 -17.38
CA LEU A 222 24.22 9.55 -17.20
C LEU A 222 23.56 10.04 -15.89
N VAL A 223 23.58 9.25 -14.81
CA VAL A 223 23.09 9.71 -13.48
C VAL A 223 24.24 9.81 -12.46
N SER A 224 25.33 10.44 -12.90
CA SER A 224 26.28 11.11 -12.03
C SER A 224 26.35 12.58 -12.46
N THR A 225 25.82 13.48 -11.62
CA THR A 225 25.91 14.95 -11.69
C THR A 225 24.87 15.66 -12.59
N LEU A 226 24.14 16.62 -11.99
CA LEU A 226 23.33 17.76 -12.52
C LEU A 226 21.92 17.78 -11.88
N CYS A 227 21.37 18.87 -11.32
CA CYS A 227 21.63 20.29 -11.49
C CYS A 227 21.65 21.06 -10.14
N TYR A 228 22.68 21.89 -9.97
CA TYR A 228 22.56 23.18 -9.29
C TYR A 228 22.07 24.20 -10.33
N GLU A 229 21.11 25.04 -9.98
CA GLU A 229 21.02 26.40 -10.53
C GLU A 229 20.94 27.36 -9.34
N THR A 230 22.08 27.95 -9.02
CA THR A 230 22.16 29.23 -8.33
C THR A 230 21.96 30.34 -9.34
N THR A 231 21.09 31.30 -9.06
CA THR A 231 21.33 32.71 -9.43
C THR A 231 20.27 33.63 -8.81
N PRO A 232 20.56 34.92 -8.62
CA PRO A 232 21.81 35.58 -8.22
C PRO A 232 21.82 36.00 -6.74
#